data_AF-A0A7Y5Q8Z2-F1
#
_entry.id   AF-A0A7Y5Q8Z2-F1
#
_cell.length_a   1.000
_cell.length_b   1.000
_cell.length_c   1.000
_cell.angle_alpha   90.00
_cell.angle_beta   90.00
_cell.angle_gamma   90.00
#
_symmetry.space_group_name_H-M   'P 1'
#
loop_
_entity.id
_entity.type
_entity.pdbx_description
1 polymer ?
#
loop_
_entity_poly.entity_id
_entity_poly.type
_entity_poly.pdbx_seq_one_letter_code
_entity_poly.pdbx_strand_id
1 'polypeptide(L)'
;RPDLDRLDFRAYWIAALAEIAEWAAAAGVILTIENFPGEHSAFVTAADYHAAKAEVPGLKLTYDNGNAAGGEDPVESFWACAKDVVHVHFKDWDVRAEPAEGFRRMLDGRYFRPALIGEGDMPTAACWQALAAAGYQGYINLEYEGNEIPAAEAMRRATDCLRALPLSVSAG
;
A
#
# COMPACT_ATOMS: atom_id res chain seq x y z
N ARG A 1 -10.35 -14.57 -8.02
CA ARG A 1 -10.36 -15.93 -8.58
C ARG A 1 -9.80 -16.86 -7.51
N PRO A 2 -10.65 -17.36 -6.60
CA PRO A 2 -10.20 -18.13 -5.42
C PRO A 2 -9.59 -19.50 -5.79
N ASP A 3 -9.72 -19.88 -7.07
CA ASP A 3 -9.23 -21.10 -7.68
C ASP A 3 -7.77 -21.04 -8.17
N LEU A 4 -7.21 -19.85 -8.33
CA LEU A 4 -5.84 -19.68 -8.83
C LEU A 4 -4.87 -19.55 -7.66
N ASP A 5 -3.70 -20.18 -7.78
CA ASP A 5 -2.61 -19.83 -6.90
C ASP A 5 -2.15 -18.38 -7.16
N ARG A 6 -1.44 -17.82 -6.19
CA ARG A 6 -1.04 -16.41 -6.22
C ARG A 6 -0.16 -16.05 -7.42
N LEU A 7 0.70 -16.96 -7.88
CA LEU A 7 1.62 -16.71 -8.99
C LEU A 7 0.84 -16.67 -10.31
N ASP A 8 -0.07 -17.61 -10.51
CA ASP A 8 -0.97 -17.64 -11.66
C ASP A 8 -1.89 -16.42 -11.68
N PHE A 9 -2.42 -16.03 -10.52
CA PHE A 9 -3.26 -14.84 -10.41
C PHE A 9 -2.48 -13.56 -10.72
N ARG A 10 -1.21 -13.49 -10.31
CA ARG A 10 -0.32 -12.38 -10.65
C ARG A 10 -0.02 -12.35 -12.15
N ALA A 11 0.32 -13.47 -12.76
CA ALA A 11 0.55 -13.55 -14.21
C ALA A 11 -0.69 -13.11 -15.01
N TYR A 12 -1.88 -13.53 -14.58
CA TYR A 12 -3.16 -13.09 -15.16
C TYR A 12 -3.32 -11.56 -15.11
N TRP A 13 -3.04 -10.94 -13.96
CA TRP A 13 -3.13 -9.48 -13.84
C TRP A 13 -2.05 -8.73 -14.61
N ILE A 14 -0.83 -9.27 -14.71
CA ILE A 14 0.22 -8.67 -15.52
C ILE A 14 -0.20 -8.62 -16.99
N ALA A 15 -0.79 -9.70 -17.52
CA ALA A 15 -1.33 -9.72 -18.88
C ALA A 15 -2.41 -8.64 -19.07
N ALA A 16 -3.35 -8.53 -18.12
CA ALA A 16 -4.37 -7.48 -18.16
C ALA A 16 -3.79 -6.06 -18.09
N LEU A 17 -2.77 -5.84 -17.25
CA LEU A 17 -2.07 -4.54 -17.15
C LEU A 17 -1.35 -4.18 -18.44
N ALA A 18 -0.77 -5.16 -19.15
CA ALA A 18 -0.14 -4.95 -20.45
C ALA A 18 -1.15 -4.45 -21.50
N GLU A 19 -2.34 -5.05 -21.55
CA GLU A 19 -3.42 -4.60 -22.44
C GLU A 19 -3.91 -3.18 -22.08
N ILE A 20 -4.09 -2.89 -20.78
CA ILE A 20 -4.56 -1.60 -20.30
C ILE A 20 -3.52 -0.48 -20.54
N ALA A 21 -2.23 -0.80 -20.52
CA ALA A 21 -1.15 0.18 -20.68
C ALA A 21 -1.24 0.94 -22.00
N GLU A 22 -1.63 0.29 -23.09
CA GLU A 22 -1.82 0.95 -24.38
C GLU A 22 -2.95 1.99 -24.34
N TRP A 23 -4.06 1.66 -23.67
CA TRP A 23 -5.20 2.58 -23.52
C TRP A 23 -4.88 3.73 -22.59
N ALA A 24 -4.16 3.48 -21.50
CA ALA A 24 -3.72 4.52 -20.59
C ALA A 24 -2.79 5.53 -21.30
N ALA A 25 -1.84 5.03 -22.10
CA ALA A 25 -0.98 5.87 -22.92
C ALA A 25 -1.76 6.69 -23.94
N ALA A 26 -2.71 6.07 -24.65
CA ALA A 26 -3.56 6.77 -25.63
C ALA A 26 -4.45 7.85 -24.98
N ALA A 27 -4.90 7.63 -23.75
CA ALA A 27 -5.69 8.58 -22.99
C ALA A 27 -4.84 9.65 -22.26
N GLY A 28 -3.51 9.55 -22.27
CA GLY A 28 -2.62 10.48 -21.57
C GLY A 28 -2.71 10.37 -20.04
N VAL A 29 -3.12 9.22 -19.50
CA VAL A 29 -3.21 8.96 -18.06
C VAL A 29 -2.11 8.03 -17.58
N ILE A 30 -1.72 8.17 -16.31
CA ILE A 30 -0.71 7.30 -15.71
C ILE A 30 -1.41 6.02 -15.21
N LEU A 31 -1.00 4.86 -15.75
CA LEU A 31 -1.43 3.58 -15.22
C LEU A 31 -0.65 3.24 -13.95
N THR A 32 -1.37 3.02 -12.85
CA THR A 32 -0.80 2.52 -11.60
C THR A 32 -1.42 1.19 -11.21
N ILE A 33 -0.68 0.41 -10.43
CA ILE A 33 -1.21 -0.71 -9.64
C ILE A 33 -0.97 -0.39 -8.16
N GLU A 34 -1.88 -0.80 -7.30
CA GLU A 34 -1.72 -0.72 -5.85
C GLU A 34 -1.18 -2.04 -5.30
N ASN A 35 -0.21 -2.00 -4.39
CA ASN A 35 0.08 -3.19 -3.58
C ASN A 35 -1.10 -3.43 -2.63
N PHE A 36 -1.68 -4.62 -2.70
CA PHE A 36 -2.98 -4.94 -2.10
C PHE A 36 -2.82 -6.01 -1.01
N PRO A 37 -3.59 -5.97 0.08
CA PRO A 37 -3.37 -6.81 1.25
C PRO A 37 -3.94 -8.22 1.08
N GLY A 38 -3.49 -9.16 1.89
CA GLY A 38 -4.05 -10.53 1.98
C GLY A 38 -3.18 -11.61 1.33
N GLU A 39 -3.31 -12.85 1.82
CA GLU A 39 -2.45 -13.98 1.44
C GLU A 39 -2.57 -14.41 -0.04
N HIS A 40 -3.69 -14.07 -0.69
CA HIS A 40 -3.97 -14.42 -2.09
C HIS A 40 -3.82 -13.25 -3.07
N SER A 41 -3.41 -12.08 -2.60
CA SER A 41 -3.28 -10.88 -3.44
C SER A 41 -2.10 -11.01 -4.39
N ALA A 42 -2.32 -10.62 -5.65
CA ALA A 42 -1.36 -10.73 -6.74
C ALA A 42 -0.11 -9.86 -6.51
N PHE A 43 -0.30 -8.66 -5.97
CA PHE A 43 0.77 -7.69 -5.73
C PHE A 43 0.72 -7.28 -4.27
N VAL A 44 1.69 -7.72 -3.47
CA VAL A 44 1.77 -7.36 -2.03
C VAL A 44 3.13 -6.72 -1.75
N THR A 45 4.18 -7.32 -2.30
CA THR A 45 5.59 -6.96 -2.10
C THR A 45 6.15 -6.14 -3.26
N ALA A 46 7.26 -5.47 -3.02
CA ALA A 46 8.06 -4.80 -4.03
C ALA A 46 8.51 -5.76 -5.14
N ALA A 47 8.82 -7.02 -4.81
CA ALA A 47 9.17 -8.03 -5.80
C ALA A 47 8.01 -8.35 -6.75
N ASP A 48 6.77 -8.37 -6.27
CA ASP A 48 5.60 -8.56 -7.13
C ASP A 48 5.41 -7.38 -8.08
N TYR A 49 5.57 -6.15 -7.56
CA TYR A 49 5.50 -4.94 -8.36
C TYR A 49 6.58 -4.95 -9.47
N HIS A 50 7.82 -5.26 -9.12
CA HIS A 50 8.93 -5.30 -10.09
C HIS A 50 8.73 -6.39 -11.15
N ALA A 51 8.11 -7.51 -10.82
CA ALA A 51 7.71 -8.51 -11.81
C ALA A 51 6.70 -7.95 -12.82
N ALA A 52 5.70 -7.19 -12.38
CA ALA A 52 4.76 -6.52 -13.28
C ALA A 52 5.42 -5.43 -14.11
N LYS A 53 6.29 -4.62 -13.49
CA LYS A 53 7.02 -3.53 -14.14
C LYS A 53 7.96 -4.01 -15.24
N ALA A 54 8.54 -5.20 -15.09
CA ALA A 54 9.40 -5.80 -16.10
C ALA A 54 8.64 -6.08 -17.41
N GLU A 55 7.39 -6.54 -17.30
CA GLU A 55 6.51 -6.84 -18.44
C GLU A 55 5.74 -5.61 -18.92
N VAL A 56 5.51 -4.63 -18.05
CA VAL A 56 4.79 -3.38 -18.34
C VAL A 56 5.68 -2.17 -17.98
N PRO A 57 6.65 -1.78 -18.82
CA PRO A 57 7.67 -0.78 -18.47
C PRO A 57 7.11 0.59 -18.07
N GLY A 58 5.92 0.97 -18.57
CA GLY A 58 5.23 2.21 -18.23
C GLY A 58 4.50 2.20 -16.88
N LEU A 59 4.31 1.04 -16.26
CA LEU A 59 3.51 0.87 -15.04
C LEU A 59 4.10 1.65 -13.87
N LYS A 60 3.26 2.37 -13.13
CA LYS A 60 3.63 3.07 -11.89
C LYS A 60 2.98 2.42 -10.67
N LEU A 61 3.40 2.84 -9.48
CA LEU A 61 2.92 2.29 -8.22
C LEU A 61 2.05 3.32 -7.49
N THR A 62 0.86 2.89 -7.07
CA THR A 62 0.15 3.47 -5.94
C THR A 62 0.63 2.72 -4.71
N TYR A 63 1.42 3.37 -3.86
CA TYR A 63 2.00 2.70 -2.70
C TYR A 63 1.06 2.78 -1.49
N ASP A 64 0.73 1.65 -0.88
CA ASP A 64 0.00 1.59 0.39
C ASP A 64 0.88 0.96 1.48
N ASN A 65 1.19 1.73 2.53
CA ASN A 65 2.07 1.27 3.61
C ASN A 65 1.46 0.12 4.43
N GLY A 66 0.16 0.17 4.67
CA GLY A 66 -0.54 -0.83 5.46
C GLY A 66 -0.64 -2.15 4.71
N ASN A 67 -0.87 -2.09 3.39
CA ASN A 67 -0.92 -3.29 2.56
C ASN A 67 0.47 -3.94 2.41
N ALA A 68 1.53 -3.14 2.26
CA ALA A 68 2.91 -3.64 2.18
C ALA A 68 3.31 -4.39 3.45
N ALA A 69 2.92 -3.86 4.63
CA ALA A 69 3.19 -4.45 5.93
C ALA A 69 2.61 -5.87 6.12
N GLY A 70 1.62 -6.26 5.29
CA GLY A 70 1.08 -7.62 5.28
C GLY A 70 1.96 -8.64 4.55
N GLY A 71 3.05 -8.23 3.89
CA GLY A 71 3.96 -9.12 3.18
C GLY A 71 5.45 -8.88 3.49
N GLU A 72 5.85 -7.64 3.78
CA GLU A 72 7.24 -7.26 4.05
C GLU A 72 7.32 -5.96 4.87
N ASP A 73 8.52 -5.49 5.21
CA ASP A 73 8.66 -4.20 5.90
C ASP A 73 8.21 -3.05 4.98
N PRO A 74 7.26 -2.19 5.42
CA PRO A 74 6.70 -1.16 4.56
C PRO A 74 7.66 0.01 4.30
N VAL A 75 8.69 0.23 5.13
CA VAL A 75 9.68 1.26 4.82
C VAL A 75 10.64 0.76 3.75
N GLU A 76 11.13 -0.47 3.88
CA GLU A 76 11.99 -1.11 2.89
C GLU A 76 11.26 -1.30 1.55
N SER A 77 9.99 -1.73 1.57
CA SER A 77 9.13 -1.87 0.39
C SER A 77 9.00 -0.56 -0.38
N PHE A 78 8.75 0.54 0.34
CA PHE A 78 8.66 1.87 -0.25
C PHE A 78 9.97 2.23 -0.95
N TRP A 79 11.12 2.11 -0.26
CA TRP A 79 12.41 2.46 -0.86
C TRP A 79 12.77 1.61 -2.08
N ALA A 80 12.41 0.33 -2.08
CA ALA A 80 12.60 -0.55 -3.22
C ALA A 80 11.80 -0.12 -4.47
N CYS A 81 10.71 0.63 -4.28
CA CYS A 81 9.81 1.07 -5.34
C CYS A 81 9.76 2.59 -5.57
N ALA A 82 10.43 3.40 -4.74
CA ALA A 82 10.23 4.85 -4.63
C ALA A 82 10.27 5.60 -5.97
N LYS A 83 11.16 5.19 -6.90
CA LYS A 83 11.30 5.79 -8.23
C LYS A 83 10.04 5.68 -9.12
N ASP A 84 9.15 4.74 -8.81
CA ASP A 84 7.93 4.48 -9.56
C ASP A 84 6.66 4.80 -8.76
N VAL A 85 6.78 5.24 -7.50
CA VAL A 85 5.65 5.69 -6.69
C VAL A 85 5.17 7.04 -7.19
N VAL A 86 3.90 7.11 -7.61
CA VAL A 86 3.26 8.35 -8.08
C VAL A 86 2.06 8.74 -7.25
N HIS A 87 1.48 7.81 -6.50
CA HIS A 87 0.37 8.03 -5.57
C HIS A 87 0.61 7.23 -4.29
N VAL A 88 0.10 7.71 -3.15
CA VAL A 88 0.28 7.03 -1.86
C VAL A 88 -1.04 6.94 -1.11
N HIS A 89 -1.31 5.77 -0.54
CA HIS A 89 -2.31 5.55 0.49
C HIS A 89 -1.62 5.40 1.84
N PHE A 90 -2.19 6.03 2.86
CA PHE A 90 -1.88 5.71 4.25
C PHE A 90 -3.01 4.88 4.81
N LYS A 91 -2.66 3.75 5.42
CA LYS A 91 -3.56 2.80 6.05
C LYS A 91 -2.95 2.25 7.33
N ASP A 92 -3.79 1.87 8.26
CA ASP A 92 -3.39 1.27 9.54
C ASP A 92 -4.17 0.00 9.86
N TRP A 93 -3.55 -0.85 10.65
CA TRP A 93 -3.99 -2.20 10.95
C TRP A 93 -3.69 -2.54 12.40
N ASP A 94 -4.65 -3.14 13.10
CA ASP A 94 -4.32 -3.96 14.27
C ASP A 94 -3.71 -5.28 13.78
N VAL A 95 -2.66 -5.77 14.44
CA VAL A 95 -1.90 -6.96 14.05
C VAL A 95 -1.88 -8.00 15.18
N ARG A 96 -2.09 -9.26 14.81
CA ARG A 96 -2.03 -10.42 15.72
C ARG A 96 -1.27 -11.58 15.10
N ALA A 97 -0.63 -12.37 15.96
CA ALA A 97 0.00 -13.63 15.55
C ALA A 97 -1.03 -14.76 15.36
N GLU A 98 -2.15 -14.71 16.08
CA GLU A 98 -3.17 -15.75 16.09
C GLU A 98 -4.50 -15.26 15.48
N PRO A 99 -5.31 -16.16 14.89
CA PRO A 99 -6.63 -15.82 14.36
C PRO A 99 -7.54 -15.21 15.43
N ALA A 100 -8.32 -14.20 15.04
CA ALA A 100 -9.36 -13.60 15.87
C ALA A 100 -10.51 -13.09 14.98
N GLU A 101 -11.69 -12.93 15.56
CA GLU A 101 -12.84 -12.37 14.86
C GLU A 101 -12.53 -10.97 14.29
N GLY A 102 -12.89 -10.77 13.02
CA GLY A 102 -12.61 -9.53 12.29
C GLY A 102 -11.18 -9.38 11.77
N PHE A 103 -10.27 -10.31 12.08
CA PHE A 103 -8.92 -10.33 11.52
C PHE A 103 -8.83 -11.24 10.30
N ARG A 104 -8.12 -10.80 9.26
CA ARG A 104 -7.83 -11.56 8.04
C ARG A 104 -6.35 -11.93 7.97
N ARG A 105 -6.04 -13.11 7.43
CA ARG A 105 -4.66 -13.56 7.27
C ARG A 105 -3.97 -12.81 6.13
N MET A 106 -2.75 -12.35 6.39
CA MET A 106 -1.89 -11.66 5.44
C MET A 106 -0.82 -12.60 4.87
N LEU A 107 -0.07 -12.13 3.86
CA LEU A 107 0.92 -12.93 3.14
C LEU A 107 2.07 -13.41 4.05
N ASP A 108 2.45 -12.61 5.04
CA ASP A 108 3.46 -12.96 6.04
C ASP A 108 2.99 -13.96 7.12
N GLY A 109 1.72 -14.40 7.05
CA GLY A 109 1.11 -15.36 7.95
C GLY A 109 0.48 -14.77 9.22
N ARG A 110 0.64 -13.46 9.49
CA ARG A 110 -0.02 -12.76 10.60
C ARG A 110 -1.48 -12.41 10.24
N TYR A 111 -2.23 -11.94 11.23
CA TYR A 111 -3.66 -11.62 11.13
C TYR A 111 -3.89 -10.15 11.39
N PHE A 112 -4.66 -9.48 10.52
CA PHE A 112 -4.78 -8.02 10.48
C PHE A 112 -6.26 -7.60 10.46
N ARG A 113 -6.61 -6.52 11.15
CA ARG A 113 -7.96 -5.92 11.16
C ARG A 113 -7.87 -4.40 10.95
N PRO A 114 -8.79 -3.76 10.20
CA PRO A 114 -8.68 -2.32 9.95
C PRO A 114 -8.60 -1.51 11.24
N ALA A 115 -7.64 -0.59 11.29
CA ALA A 115 -7.53 0.40 12.36
C ALA A 115 -7.52 1.81 11.74
N LEU A 116 -7.82 2.82 12.54
CA LEU A 116 -7.67 4.20 12.12
C LEU A 116 -6.17 4.57 12.11
N ILE A 117 -5.75 5.38 11.14
CA ILE A 117 -4.37 5.85 11.03
C ILE A 117 -3.90 6.51 12.32
N GLY A 118 -2.84 5.94 12.91
CA GLY A 118 -2.26 6.38 14.17
C GLY A 118 -2.80 5.65 15.41
N GLU A 119 -3.73 4.72 15.23
CA GLU A 119 -4.37 3.95 16.30
C GLU A 119 -4.12 2.44 16.18
N GLY A 120 -3.52 1.99 15.07
CA GLY A 120 -3.11 0.61 14.88
C GLY A 120 -1.61 0.39 15.12
N ASP A 121 -1.12 -0.72 14.57
CA ASP A 121 0.24 -1.23 14.74
C ASP A 121 1.17 -0.90 13.55
N MET A 122 0.70 -0.15 12.54
CA MET A 122 1.57 0.21 11.42
C MET A 122 2.65 1.21 11.83
N PRO A 123 3.87 1.13 11.26
CA PRO A 123 4.95 2.08 11.52
C PRO A 123 4.72 3.40 10.76
N THR A 124 3.57 4.02 10.98
CA THR A 124 3.06 5.20 10.25
C THR A 124 4.06 6.35 10.25
N ALA A 125 4.69 6.65 11.40
CA ALA A 125 5.70 7.70 11.50
C ALA A 125 6.96 7.42 10.66
N ALA A 126 7.42 6.16 10.61
CA ALA A 126 8.59 5.79 9.82
C ALA A 126 8.28 5.82 8.32
N CYS A 127 7.09 5.36 7.91
CA CYS A 127 6.62 5.45 6.52
C CYS A 127 6.49 6.91 6.07
N TRP A 128 5.95 7.77 6.94
CA TRP A 128 5.86 9.21 6.70
C TRP A 128 7.23 9.86 6.50
N GLN A 129 8.19 9.54 7.36
CA GLN A 129 9.56 10.05 7.25
C GLN A 129 10.26 9.55 5.99
N ALA A 130 10.09 8.27 5.61
CA ALA A 130 10.64 7.73 4.37
C ALA A 130 10.08 8.46 3.15
N LEU A 131 8.78 8.69 3.12
CA LEU A 131 8.11 9.43 2.05
C LEU A 131 8.63 10.87 1.92
N ALA A 132 8.75 11.56 3.05
CA ALA A 132 9.30 12.92 3.09
C ALA A 132 10.78 12.96 2.67
N ALA A 133 11.59 12.00 3.12
CA ALA A 133 13.01 11.89 2.76
C ALA A 133 13.23 11.56 1.28
N ALA A 134 12.32 10.83 0.65
CA ALA A 134 12.31 10.60 -0.78
C ALA A 134 11.89 11.84 -1.60
N GLY A 135 11.44 12.91 -0.94
CA GLY A 135 11.00 14.13 -1.60
C GLY A 135 9.70 13.96 -2.38
N TYR A 136 8.81 13.07 -1.94
CA TYR A 136 7.51 12.89 -2.56
C TYR A 136 6.63 14.13 -2.34
N GLN A 137 6.06 14.65 -3.42
CA GLN A 137 5.24 15.88 -3.42
C GLN A 137 3.82 15.67 -3.97
N GLY A 138 3.42 14.40 -4.14
CA GLY A 138 2.09 14.06 -4.64
C GLY A 138 1.03 14.05 -3.55
N TYR A 139 -0.15 13.54 -3.90
CA TYR A 139 -1.27 13.43 -2.97
C TYR A 139 -1.16 12.17 -2.11
N ILE A 140 -1.67 12.28 -0.88
CA ILE A 140 -1.84 11.16 0.04
C ILE A 140 -3.33 10.93 0.23
N ASN A 141 -3.80 9.72 -0.05
CA ASN A 141 -5.12 9.26 0.33
C ASN A 141 -5.07 8.65 1.73
N LEU A 142 -6.06 8.98 2.56
CA LEU A 142 -6.26 8.34 3.86
C LEU A 142 -7.26 7.21 3.66
N GLU A 143 -6.82 5.97 3.86
CA GLU A 143 -7.67 4.80 3.70
C GLU A 143 -8.02 4.20 5.05
N TYR A 144 -9.33 4.12 5.33
CA TYR A 144 -9.88 3.54 6.54
C TYR A 144 -11.00 2.57 6.14
N GLU A 145 -10.75 1.27 6.32
CA GLU A 145 -11.70 0.20 6.01
C GLU A 145 -12.68 -0.10 7.18
N GLY A 146 -12.57 0.62 8.30
CA GLY A 146 -13.46 0.46 9.45
C GLY A 146 -14.75 1.29 9.33
N ASN A 147 -15.75 0.94 10.14
CA ASN A 147 -17.05 1.60 10.17
C ASN A 147 -17.54 1.96 11.59
N GLU A 148 -16.68 1.80 12.59
CA GLU A 148 -17.00 2.08 14.00
C GLU A 148 -17.03 3.58 14.31
N ILE A 149 -16.27 4.38 13.55
CA ILE A 149 -16.17 5.84 13.71
C ILE A 149 -16.86 6.50 12.52
N PRO A 150 -17.72 7.53 12.74
CA PRO A 150 -18.28 8.30 11.65
C PRO A 150 -17.20 8.86 10.71
N ALA A 151 -17.37 8.71 9.40
CA ALA A 151 -16.33 8.99 8.42
C ALA A 151 -15.68 10.39 8.57
N ALA A 152 -16.49 11.43 8.82
CA ALA A 152 -15.97 12.79 9.00
C ALA A 152 -15.10 12.94 10.27
N GLU A 153 -15.39 12.18 11.32
CA GLU A 153 -14.58 12.15 12.53
C GLU A 153 -13.30 11.35 12.32
N ALA A 154 -13.39 10.17 11.70
CA ALA A 154 -12.25 9.34 11.37
C ALA A 154 -11.22 10.11 10.52
N MET A 155 -11.67 10.78 9.46
CA MET A 155 -10.79 11.55 8.59
C MET A 155 -10.14 12.74 9.29
N ARG A 156 -10.85 13.42 10.20
CA ARG A 156 -10.27 14.49 11.02
C ARG A 156 -9.15 13.95 11.92
N ARG A 157 -9.42 12.88 12.68
CA ARG A 157 -8.43 12.25 13.58
C ARG A 157 -7.19 11.77 12.83
N ALA A 158 -7.38 11.04 11.72
CA ALA A 158 -6.27 10.58 10.88
C ALA A 158 -5.45 11.75 10.30
N THR A 159 -6.12 12.80 9.84
CA THR A 159 -5.44 14.00 9.32
C THR A 159 -4.64 14.70 10.41
N ASP A 160 -5.22 14.85 11.61
CA ASP A 160 -4.56 15.49 12.75
C ASP A 160 -3.34 14.68 13.22
N CYS A 161 -3.45 13.34 13.22
CA CYS A 161 -2.33 12.43 13.49
C CYS A 161 -1.17 12.68 12.52
N LEU A 162 -1.41 12.64 11.21
CA LEU A 162 -0.37 12.80 10.21
C LEU A 162 0.25 14.21 10.22
N ARG A 163 -0.56 15.25 10.46
CA ARG A 163 -0.07 16.64 10.58
C ARG A 163 0.83 16.87 11.78
N ALA A 164 0.70 16.05 12.82
CA ALA A 164 1.59 16.10 13.98
C ALA A 164 2.96 15.45 13.72
N LEU A 165 3.13 14.70 12.62
CA LEU A 165 4.39 14.05 12.29
C LEU A 165 5.37 15.04 11.65
N PRO A 166 6.66 15.00 12.02
CA PRO A 166 7.67 15.87 11.44
C PRO A 166 7.91 15.52 9.96
N LEU A 167 8.05 16.56 9.13
CA LEU A 167 8.40 16.43 7.70
C LEU A 167 9.91 16.31 7.46
N SER A 168 10.74 16.42 8.50
CA SER A 168 12.19 16.33 8.39
C SER A 168 12.76 15.36 9.42
N VAL A 169 13.79 14.63 8.99
CA VAL A 169 14.77 14.07 9.91
C VAL A 169 15.71 15.23 10.25
N SER A 170 15.83 15.59 11.52
CA SER A 170 16.89 16.50 11.97
C SER A 170 18.21 15.92 11.46
N ALA A 171 18.90 16.62 10.55
CA ALA A 171 20.25 16.25 10.17
C ALA A 171 21.10 16.37 11.46
N GLY A 172 21.45 15.23 12.03
CA GLY A 172 22.46 15.12 13.08
C GLY A 172 23.86 15.28 12.52
#